data_AF-A0A5C4JAT9-F1
#
_entry.id   AF-A0A5C4JAT9-F1
#
_cell.length_a   1.000
_cell.length_b   1.000
_cell.length_c   1.000
_cell.angle_alpha   90.00
_cell.angle_beta   90.00
_cell.angle_gamma   90.00
#
_symmetry.space_group_name_H-M   'P 1'
#
loop_
_entity.id
_entity.type
_entity.pdbx_description
1 polymer ?
#
loop_
_entity_poly.entity_id
_entity_poly.type
_entity_poly.pdbx_seq_one_letter_code
_entity_poly.pdbx_strand_id
1 'polypeptide(L)'
;MRVAARGPLHRARHAGRSCGAPTGHGWCAECEETVDDLLLESFARLRSALDGATPETRSGQPVREMVLVCEHLASADARNEDAATWAVKLRRTAGGDEPWLRAARAQLVHYPLLHLEERTRRADAVRRGASARPDRDLRQAAWAAPLRNDPAGLEMLILLVFRMRRRVPDPFQVPDDLRDRHGLTRTEASRRMGTALASLRAANPGFFAANIGEPVTGHGVEAPVDPQESITKDADRDQARAILARLLTARAGEPMACAARRRSYRAVIAAVCALGAGRRADPIAVAVRELGLIPEHAARRVRRLAFLVAAAGVEWADQMAEVTPAGVGA
;
A
#
# COMPACT_ATOMS: atom_id res chain seq x y z
N MET A 1 -14.34 -8.38 -17.29
CA MET A 1 -14.06 -7.46 -16.16
C MET A 1 -13.07 -8.02 -15.15
N ARG A 2 -13.43 -9.02 -14.33
CA ARG A 2 -12.58 -9.57 -13.23
C ARG A 2 -11.11 -9.74 -13.62
N VAL A 3 -10.80 -10.50 -14.66
CA VAL A 3 -9.41 -10.72 -15.13
C VAL A 3 -8.66 -9.40 -15.40
N ALA A 4 -9.29 -8.45 -16.10
CA ALA A 4 -8.66 -7.20 -16.50
C ALA A 4 -8.48 -6.22 -15.32
N ALA A 5 -9.37 -6.26 -14.32
CA ALA A 5 -9.30 -5.40 -13.13
C ALA A 5 -8.22 -5.82 -12.13
N ARG A 6 -7.74 -7.08 -12.21
CA ARG A 6 -6.76 -7.65 -11.27
C ARG A 6 -5.47 -6.82 -11.19
N GLY A 7 -4.88 -6.47 -12.33
CA GLY A 7 -3.63 -5.70 -12.39
C GLY A 7 -3.73 -4.33 -11.72
N PRO A 8 -4.68 -3.46 -12.14
CA PRO A 8 -4.93 -2.18 -11.48
C PRO A 8 -5.19 -2.29 -9.98
N LEU A 9 -6.01 -3.25 -9.53
CA LEU A 9 -6.33 -3.40 -8.11
C LEU A 9 -5.16 -3.93 -7.28
N HIS A 10 -4.34 -4.83 -7.83
CA HIS A 10 -3.08 -5.24 -7.19
C HIS A 10 -2.16 -4.04 -6.95
N ARG A 11 -2.01 -3.16 -7.94
CA ARG A 11 -1.20 -1.95 -7.80
C ARG A 11 -1.84 -0.92 -6.86
N ALA A 12 -3.16 -0.80 -6.86
CA ALA A 12 -3.87 0.14 -6.00
C ALA A 12 -3.80 -0.27 -4.52
N ARG A 13 -4.14 -1.52 -4.19
CA ARG A 13 -4.36 -1.99 -2.81
C ARG A 13 -3.25 -2.83 -2.23
N HIS A 14 -2.48 -3.51 -3.07
CA HIS A 14 -1.51 -4.52 -2.64
C HIS A 14 -0.06 -4.15 -2.97
N ALA A 15 0.18 -2.92 -3.47
CA ALA A 15 1.49 -2.44 -3.92
C ALA A 15 2.11 -3.38 -4.98
N GLY A 16 1.27 -3.89 -5.89
CA GLY A 16 1.67 -4.81 -6.96
C GLY A 16 1.82 -6.27 -6.52
N ARG A 17 1.67 -6.59 -5.23
CA ARG A 17 1.67 -7.97 -4.74
C ARG A 17 0.36 -8.67 -5.10
N SER A 18 0.41 -10.00 -5.11
CA SER A 18 -0.76 -10.85 -5.30
C SER A 18 -1.83 -10.52 -4.26
N CYS A 19 -3.06 -10.30 -4.72
CA CYS A 19 -4.22 -10.30 -3.84
C CYS A 19 -4.43 -11.74 -3.31
N GLY A 20 -4.77 -11.87 -2.03
CA GLY A 20 -5.07 -13.15 -1.40
C GLY A 20 -6.41 -13.09 -0.68
N ALA A 21 -7.31 -14.01 -1.02
CA ALA A 21 -8.48 -14.30 -0.20
C ALA A 21 -8.04 -14.90 1.14
N PRO A 22 -8.86 -14.76 2.21
CA PRO A 22 -8.62 -15.46 3.48
C PRO A 22 -8.44 -16.98 3.31
N THR A 23 -9.02 -17.55 2.25
CA THR A 23 -8.91 -18.96 1.89
C THR A 23 -8.63 -19.12 0.38
N GLY A 24 -7.34 -19.23 0.02
CA GLY A 24 -6.91 -19.69 -1.32
C GLY A 24 -6.55 -18.60 -2.35
N HIS A 25 -6.50 -19.00 -3.63
CA HIS A 25 -6.13 -18.14 -4.76
C HIS A 25 -7.33 -17.31 -5.25
N GLY A 26 -7.87 -16.48 -4.37
CA GLY A 26 -9.01 -15.59 -4.63
C GLY A 26 -8.65 -14.11 -4.46
N TRP A 27 -9.62 -13.25 -4.73
CA TRP A 27 -9.53 -11.83 -4.42
C TRP A 27 -9.86 -11.62 -2.94
N CYS A 28 -9.32 -10.56 -2.32
CA CYS A 28 -9.78 -10.15 -1.00
C CYS A 28 -11.18 -9.54 -1.11
N ALA A 29 -11.92 -9.49 0.01
CA ALA A 29 -13.29 -9.00 0.05
C ALA A 29 -13.44 -7.61 -0.58
N GLU A 30 -12.53 -6.67 -0.28
CA GLU A 30 -12.58 -5.32 -0.85
C GLU A 30 -12.40 -5.34 -2.37
N CYS A 31 -11.49 -6.18 -2.89
CA CYS A 31 -11.28 -6.27 -4.33
C CYS A 31 -12.49 -6.91 -5.03
N GLU A 32 -13.10 -7.95 -4.44
CA GLU A 32 -14.35 -8.54 -4.95
C GLU A 32 -15.45 -7.48 -5.03
N GLU A 33 -15.71 -6.78 -3.93
CA GLU A 33 -16.69 -5.70 -3.83
C GLU A 33 -16.48 -4.66 -4.94
N THR A 34 -15.24 -4.17 -5.10
CA THR A 34 -14.92 -3.17 -6.13
C THR A 34 -15.16 -3.67 -7.56
N VAL A 35 -15.01 -4.96 -7.84
CA VAL A 35 -15.29 -5.47 -9.18
C VAL A 35 -16.74 -5.82 -9.39
N ASP A 36 -17.45 -6.25 -8.37
CA ASP A 36 -18.90 -6.41 -8.44
C ASP A 36 -19.57 -5.06 -8.70
N ASP A 37 -19.12 -3.99 -8.04
CA ASP A 37 -19.56 -2.62 -8.34
C ASP A 37 -19.31 -2.24 -9.81
N LEU A 38 -18.09 -2.47 -10.32
CA LEU A 38 -17.76 -2.18 -11.72
C LEU A 38 -18.60 -2.99 -12.72
N LEU A 39 -18.91 -4.24 -12.39
CA LEU A 39 -19.78 -5.09 -13.20
C LEU A 39 -21.21 -4.55 -13.23
N LEU A 40 -21.75 -4.19 -12.06
CA LEU A 40 -23.08 -3.60 -11.93
C LEU A 40 -23.17 -2.25 -12.66
N GLU A 41 -22.19 -1.37 -12.49
CA GLU A 41 -22.10 -0.09 -13.20
C GLU A 41 -22.07 -0.29 -14.72
N SER A 42 -21.25 -1.23 -15.21
CA SER A 42 -21.12 -1.52 -16.64
C SER A 42 -22.41 -2.12 -17.22
N PHE A 43 -23.08 -2.99 -16.46
CA PHE A 43 -24.36 -3.57 -16.84
C PHE A 43 -25.46 -2.51 -16.88
N ALA A 44 -25.56 -1.65 -15.84
CA ALA A 44 -26.51 -0.56 -15.79
C ALA A 44 -26.31 0.42 -16.96
N ARG A 45 -25.05 0.74 -17.29
CA ARG A 45 -24.70 1.58 -18.45
C ARG A 45 -25.14 0.96 -19.77
N LEU A 46 -24.93 -0.34 -19.97
CA LEU A 46 -25.37 -1.04 -21.18
C LEU A 46 -26.90 -1.04 -21.29
N ARG A 47 -27.60 -1.38 -20.20
CA ARG A 47 -29.06 -1.38 -20.17
C ARG A 47 -29.63 0.00 -20.51
N SER A 48 -29.10 1.04 -19.87
CA SER A 48 -29.49 2.43 -20.15
C SER A 48 -29.27 2.82 -21.62
N ALA A 49 -28.19 2.35 -22.25
CA ALA A 49 -27.93 2.61 -23.66
C ALA A 49 -28.89 1.87 -24.59
N LEU A 50 -29.28 0.63 -24.25
CA LEU A 50 -30.30 -0.13 -24.98
C LEU A 50 -31.69 0.52 -24.86
N ASP A 51 -31.98 1.17 -23.73
CA ASP A 51 -33.20 1.95 -23.51
C ASP A 51 -33.16 3.34 -24.19
N GLY A 52 -32.13 3.64 -24.98
CA GLY A 52 -31.99 4.85 -25.79
C GLY A 52 -31.10 5.95 -25.20
N ALA A 53 -30.67 5.84 -23.94
CA ALA A 53 -29.77 6.79 -23.31
C ALA A 53 -28.29 6.44 -23.58
N THR A 54 -27.88 6.56 -24.85
CA THR A 54 -26.51 6.28 -25.26
C THR A 54 -25.54 7.31 -24.67
N PRO A 55 -24.42 6.88 -24.05
CA PRO A 55 -23.43 7.81 -23.52
C PRO A 55 -22.85 8.70 -24.61
N GLU A 56 -22.58 9.95 -24.26
CA GLU A 56 -22.03 10.96 -25.17
C GLU A 56 -20.55 11.25 -24.90
N THR A 57 -19.88 11.70 -25.94
CA THR A 57 -18.52 12.25 -25.91
C THR A 57 -18.54 13.69 -25.39
N ARG A 58 -17.36 14.27 -25.15
CA ARG A 58 -17.25 15.69 -24.71
C ARG A 58 -17.84 16.69 -25.71
N SER A 59 -17.95 16.32 -26.97
CA SER A 59 -18.56 17.12 -28.04
C SER A 59 -20.06 16.86 -28.22
N GLY A 60 -20.72 16.16 -27.28
CA GLY A 60 -22.14 15.83 -27.32
C GLY A 60 -22.52 14.78 -28.37
N GLN A 61 -21.54 14.11 -28.98
CA GLN A 61 -21.81 13.07 -29.97
C GLN A 61 -21.92 11.70 -29.28
N PRO A 62 -22.83 10.81 -29.72
CA PRO A 62 -22.92 9.45 -29.19
C PRO A 62 -21.58 8.72 -29.27
N VAL A 63 -21.26 7.94 -28.24
CA VAL A 63 -20.05 7.11 -28.24
C VAL A 63 -20.23 5.98 -29.26
N ARG A 64 -19.48 6.06 -30.37
CA ARG A 64 -19.58 5.15 -31.52
C ARG A 64 -19.52 3.67 -31.11
N GLU A 65 -18.62 3.31 -30.21
CA GLU A 65 -18.51 1.93 -29.75
C GLU A 65 -19.76 1.45 -29.00
N MET A 66 -20.42 2.32 -28.22
CA MET A 66 -21.65 1.92 -27.54
C MET A 66 -22.79 1.75 -28.54
N VAL A 67 -22.87 2.62 -29.55
CA VAL A 67 -23.85 2.50 -30.65
C VAL A 67 -23.70 1.14 -31.35
N LEU A 68 -22.49 0.78 -31.75
CA LEU A 68 -22.21 -0.52 -32.40
C LEU A 68 -22.61 -1.73 -31.54
N VAL A 69 -22.44 -1.63 -30.22
CA VAL A 69 -22.85 -2.68 -29.28
C VAL A 69 -24.37 -2.77 -29.21
N CYS A 70 -25.07 -1.65 -29.10
CA CYS A 70 -26.52 -1.61 -29.08
C CYS A 70 -27.13 -2.10 -30.40
N GLU A 71 -26.58 -1.69 -31.55
CA GLU A 71 -26.98 -2.15 -32.88
C GLU A 71 -26.87 -3.68 -33.01
N HIS A 72 -25.75 -4.27 -32.58
CA HIS A 72 -25.58 -5.72 -32.58
C HIS A 72 -26.61 -6.41 -31.69
N LEU A 73 -26.73 -5.97 -30.44
CA LEU A 73 -27.63 -6.61 -29.46
C LEU A 73 -29.12 -6.47 -29.83
N ALA A 74 -29.49 -5.44 -30.58
CA ALA A 74 -30.84 -5.25 -31.11
C ALA A 74 -31.09 -5.99 -32.44
N SER A 75 -30.04 -6.53 -33.08
CA SER A 75 -30.14 -7.22 -34.35
C SER A 75 -30.90 -8.56 -34.24
N ALA A 76 -31.39 -9.05 -35.38
CA ALA A 76 -31.99 -10.38 -35.45
C ALA A 76 -30.94 -11.49 -35.20
N ASP A 77 -29.70 -11.27 -35.61
CA ASP A 77 -28.61 -12.25 -35.51
C ASP A 77 -28.27 -12.55 -34.04
N ALA A 78 -28.25 -11.52 -33.18
CA ALA A 78 -27.98 -11.67 -31.74
C ALA A 78 -28.97 -12.58 -31.00
N ARG A 79 -30.20 -12.80 -31.53
CA ARG A 79 -31.20 -13.67 -30.88
C ARG A 79 -30.80 -15.15 -30.90
N ASN A 80 -30.03 -15.56 -31.90
CA ASN A 80 -29.63 -16.95 -32.10
C ASN A 80 -28.21 -17.23 -31.60
N GLU A 81 -27.55 -16.23 -31.03
CA GLU A 81 -26.19 -16.32 -30.55
C GLU A 81 -26.11 -16.93 -29.15
N ASP A 82 -25.12 -17.80 -28.94
CA ASP A 82 -24.81 -18.32 -27.61
C ASP A 82 -23.98 -17.32 -26.79
N ALA A 83 -24.58 -16.81 -25.72
CA ALA A 83 -23.92 -15.89 -24.80
C ALA A 83 -22.66 -16.49 -24.15
N ALA A 84 -22.60 -17.81 -23.90
CA ALA A 84 -21.43 -18.44 -23.31
C ALA A 84 -20.22 -18.40 -24.27
N THR A 85 -20.46 -18.66 -25.55
CA THR A 85 -19.46 -18.54 -26.61
C THR A 85 -18.89 -17.12 -26.70
N TRP A 86 -19.75 -16.10 -26.71
CA TRP A 86 -19.28 -14.71 -26.75
C TRP A 86 -18.60 -14.25 -25.47
N ALA A 87 -19.02 -14.75 -24.30
CA ALA A 87 -18.33 -14.48 -23.05
C ALA A 87 -16.88 -14.98 -23.06
N VAL A 88 -16.60 -16.11 -23.72
CA VAL A 88 -15.22 -16.60 -23.92
C VAL A 88 -14.45 -15.70 -24.88
N LYS A 89 -15.06 -15.29 -26.01
CA LYS A 89 -14.44 -14.38 -26.98
C LYS A 89 -14.16 -12.99 -26.39
N LEU A 90 -15.03 -12.45 -25.54
CA LEU A 90 -14.81 -11.18 -24.82
C LEU A 90 -13.58 -11.23 -23.91
N ARG A 91 -13.27 -12.39 -23.33
CA ARG A 91 -12.11 -12.57 -22.42
C ARG A 91 -10.77 -12.62 -23.15
N ARG A 92 -10.75 -13.01 -24.43
CA ARG A 92 -9.52 -13.18 -25.21
C ARG A 92 -9.42 -12.07 -26.25
N THR A 93 -8.22 -11.59 -26.53
CA THR A 93 -7.98 -10.70 -27.67
C THR A 93 -7.45 -11.55 -28.81
N ALA A 94 -8.17 -11.60 -29.94
CA ALA A 94 -7.74 -12.33 -31.12
C ALA A 94 -7.74 -11.40 -32.34
N GLY A 95 -6.84 -11.69 -33.29
CA GLY A 95 -6.90 -11.06 -34.61
C GLY A 95 -8.15 -11.53 -35.36
N GLY A 96 -8.85 -10.61 -36.02
CA GLY A 96 -10.08 -10.92 -36.77
C GLY A 96 -11.39 -10.81 -35.98
N ASP A 97 -11.37 -10.28 -34.75
CA ASP A 97 -12.59 -10.03 -33.98
C ASP A 97 -13.61 -9.17 -34.78
N GLU A 98 -14.89 -9.44 -34.58
CA GLU A 98 -15.95 -8.62 -35.16
C GLU A 98 -15.92 -7.18 -34.59
N PRO A 99 -16.36 -6.16 -35.38
CA PRO A 99 -16.32 -4.77 -34.95
C PRO A 99 -17.07 -4.52 -33.63
N TRP A 100 -18.26 -5.08 -33.45
CA TRP A 100 -19.07 -4.92 -32.23
C TRP A 100 -18.40 -5.58 -31.02
N LEU A 101 -17.69 -6.71 -31.20
CA LEU A 101 -16.99 -7.39 -30.11
C LEU A 101 -15.81 -6.55 -29.59
N ARG A 102 -15.07 -5.91 -30.50
CA ARG A 102 -14.02 -4.95 -30.13
C ARG A 102 -14.62 -3.75 -29.38
N ALA A 103 -15.75 -3.23 -29.87
CA ALA A 103 -16.47 -2.13 -29.26
C ALA A 103 -16.97 -2.49 -27.84
N ALA A 104 -17.55 -3.69 -27.67
CA ALA A 104 -17.98 -4.22 -26.38
C ALA A 104 -16.81 -4.33 -25.39
N ARG A 105 -15.67 -4.85 -25.84
CA ARG A 105 -14.47 -4.93 -24.99
C ARG A 105 -13.97 -3.53 -24.59
N ALA A 106 -13.97 -2.58 -25.51
CA ALA A 106 -13.58 -1.20 -25.23
C ALA A 106 -14.51 -0.56 -24.18
N GLN A 107 -15.84 -0.63 -24.37
CA GLN A 107 -16.80 0.10 -23.54
C GLN A 107 -17.22 -0.59 -22.25
N LEU A 108 -17.30 -1.93 -22.26
CA LEU A 108 -17.81 -2.71 -21.13
C LEU A 108 -16.69 -3.33 -20.30
N VAL A 109 -15.44 -3.32 -20.78
CA VAL A 109 -14.29 -3.85 -20.03
C VAL A 109 -13.23 -2.79 -19.81
N HIS A 110 -12.71 -2.15 -20.85
CA HIS A 110 -11.55 -1.26 -20.68
C HIS A 110 -11.92 0.12 -20.17
N TYR A 111 -13.02 0.71 -20.66
CA TYR A 111 -13.46 2.03 -20.24
C TYR A 111 -13.76 2.12 -18.73
N PRO A 112 -14.49 1.18 -18.09
CA PRO A 112 -14.72 1.22 -16.65
C PRO A 112 -13.44 1.05 -15.82
N LEU A 113 -12.41 0.45 -16.40
CA LEU A 113 -11.10 0.27 -15.77
C LEU A 113 -10.17 1.46 -15.98
N LEU A 114 -10.55 2.40 -16.85
CA LEU A 114 -9.83 3.65 -17.02
C LEU A 114 -9.83 4.40 -15.68
N HIS A 115 -8.64 4.72 -15.19
CA HIS A 115 -8.41 5.34 -13.89
C HIS A 115 -8.87 4.54 -12.66
N LEU A 116 -9.09 3.22 -12.79
CA LEU A 116 -9.46 2.38 -11.64
C LEU A 116 -8.43 2.50 -10.52
N GLU A 117 -7.14 2.45 -10.86
CA GLU A 117 -6.06 2.51 -9.89
C GLU A 117 -6.09 3.82 -9.07
N GLU A 118 -6.23 4.97 -9.73
CA GLU A 118 -6.32 6.27 -9.07
C GLU A 118 -7.62 6.43 -8.26
N ARG A 119 -8.75 5.97 -8.80
CA ARG A 119 -10.06 6.04 -8.15
C ARG A 119 -10.09 5.18 -6.89
N THR A 120 -9.61 3.94 -6.95
CA THR A 120 -9.51 3.05 -5.78
C THR A 120 -8.60 3.65 -4.72
N ARG A 121 -7.40 4.13 -5.08
CA ARG A 121 -6.51 4.78 -4.11
C ARG A 121 -7.13 6.02 -3.45
N ARG A 122 -7.92 6.79 -4.20
CA ARG A 122 -8.64 7.94 -3.67
C ARG A 122 -9.75 7.51 -2.70
N ALA A 123 -10.55 6.52 -3.07
CA ALA A 123 -11.61 5.99 -2.22
C ALA A 123 -11.04 5.41 -0.92
N ASP A 124 -9.96 4.62 -1.00
CA ASP A 124 -9.28 4.03 0.16
C ASP A 124 -8.59 5.10 1.02
N ALA A 125 -8.17 6.23 0.45
CA ALA A 125 -7.66 7.37 1.20
C ALA A 125 -8.79 8.06 1.99
N VAL A 126 -9.91 8.35 1.32
CA VAL A 126 -11.09 8.97 1.95
C VAL A 126 -11.66 8.09 3.06
N ARG A 127 -11.73 6.77 2.84
CA ARG A 127 -12.18 5.79 3.85
C ARG A 127 -11.34 5.81 5.12
N ARG A 128 -10.05 6.19 5.02
CA ARG A 128 -9.12 6.36 6.14
C ARG A 128 -9.08 7.80 6.70
N GLY A 129 -10.01 8.66 6.30
CA GLY A 129 -10.07 10.07 6.72
C GLY A 129 -9.07 10.99 6.01
N ALA A 130 -8.38 10.52 4.98
CA ALA A 130 -7.43 11.33 4.22
C ALA A 130 -8.12 12.10 3.08
N SER A 131 -7.55 13.25 2.69
CA SER A 131 -8.09 14.09 1.61
C SER A 131 -8.23 13.36 0.27
N ALA A 132 -9.32 13.61 -0.46
CA ALA A 132 -9.46 13.12 -1.83
C ALA A 132 -8.47 13.77 -2.81
N ARG A 133 -8.01 15.00 -2.54
CA ARG A 133 -7.16 15.84 -3.40
C ARG A 133 -6.07 16.55 -2.58
N PRO A 134 -5.06 15.82 -2.10
CA PRO A 134 -4.05 16.36 -1.17
C PRO A 134 -3.25 17.53 -1.76
N ASP A 135 -2.96 17.50 -3.07
CA ASP A 135 -2.30 18.61 -3.76
C ASP A 135 -3.11 19.91 -3.70
N ARG A 136 -4.42 19.83 -3.98
CA ARG A 136 -5.32 20.99 -3.88
C ARG A 136 -5.34 21.53 -2.45
N ASP A 137 -5.47 20.66 -1.46
CA ASP A 137 -5.57 21.07 -0.06
C ASP A 137 -4.26 21.72 0.42
N LEU A 138 -3.11 21.13 0.10
CA LEU A 138 -1.80 21.69 0.44
C LEU A 138 -1.55 23.05 -0.24
N ARG A 139 -2.06 23.26 -1.46
CA ARG A 139 -1.89 24.53 -2.19
C ARG A 139 -2.90 25.61 -1.80
N GLN A 140 -4.14 25.24 -1.50
CA GLN A 140 -5.27 26.19 -1.45
C GLN A 140 -5.92 26.31 -0.08
N ALA A 141 -5.84 25.29 0.79
CA ALA A 141 -6.54 25.34 2.06
C ALA A 141 -5.98 26.44 2.98
N ALA A 142 -6.87 27.07 3.76
CA ALA A 142 -6.50 28.14 4.68
C ALA A 142 -5.44 27.68 5.70
N TRP A 143 -5.60 26.49 6.27
CA TRP A 143 -4.64 25.90 7.22
C TRP A 143 -3.25 25.69 6.62
N ALA A 144 -3.14 25.51 5.29
CA ALA A 144 -1.87 25.25 4.61
C ALA A 144 -1.09 26.54 4.29
N ALA A 145 -1.61 27.72 4.64
CA ALA A 145 -0.94 29.00 4.38
C ALA A 145 0.54 29.05 4.84
N PRO A 146 0.91 28.54 6.04
CA PRO A 146 2.31 28.55 6.49
C PRO A 146 3.25 27.70 5.61
N LEU A 147 2.73 26.66 4.94
CA LEU A 147 3.53 25.76 4.10
C LEU A 147 3.92 26.40 2.77
N ARG A 148 3.17 27.40 2.32
CA ARG A 148 3.39 28.08 1.03
C ARG A 148 4.57 29.05 1.06
N ASN A 149 5.08 29.36 2.25
CA ASN A 149 6.28 30.19 2.44
C ASN A 149 7.57 29.50 1.96
N ASP A 150 7.55 28.16 1.79
CA ASP A 150 8.64 27.39 1.20
C ASP A 150 8.10 26.55 0.02
N PRO A 151 8.12 27.09 -1.22
CA PRO A 151 7.62 26.39 -2.41
C PRO A 151 8.29 25.04 -2.66
N ALA A 152 9.59 24.91 -2.37
CA ALA A 152 10.31 23.67 -2.53
C ALA A 152 9.87 22.63 -1.48
N GLY A 153 9.72 23.06 -0.22
CA GLY A 153 9.16 22.23 0.85
C GLY A 153 7.72 21.77 0.55
N LEU A 154 6.89 22.64 -0.02
CA LEU A 154 5.52 22.32 -0.43
C LEU A 154 5.48 21.26 -1.53
N GLU A 155 6.28 21.41 -2.59
CA GLU A 155 6.36 20.40 -3.66
C GLU A 155 6.86 19.04 -3.15
N MET A 156 7.84 19.06 -2.25
CA MET A 156 8.34 17.88 -1.55
C MET A 156 7.24 17.19 -0.73
N LEU A 157 6.42 17.93 0.02
CA LEU A 157 5.27 17.39 0.76
C LEU A 157 4.22 16.77 -0.16
N ILE A 158 3.87 17.46 -1.26
CA ILE A 158 2.91 16.94 -2.24
C ILE A 158 3.40 15.60 -2.80
N LEU A 159 4.67 15.54 -3.22
CA LEU A 159 5.28 14.32 -3.73
C LEU A 159 5.26 13.21 -2.68
N LEU A 160 5.66 13.53 -1.44
CA LEU A 160 5.68 12.57 -0.34
C LEU A 160 4.29 11.97 -0.11
N VAL A 161 3.24 12.78 -0.02
CA VAL A 161 1.86 12.30 0.18
C VAL A 161 1.44 11.35 -0.94
N PHE A 162 1.78 11.66 -2.21
CA PHE A 162 1.50 10.75 -3.31
C PHE A 162 2.30 9.45 -3.23
N ARG A 163 3.55 9.50 -2.80
CA ARG A 163 4.40 8.32 -2.59
C ARG A 163 3.90 7.43 -1.47
N MET A 164 3.46 8.02 -0.35
CA MET A 164 2.81 7.32 0.75
C MET A 164 1.56 6.59 0.26
N ARG A 165 0.70 7.27 -0.52
CA ARG A 165 -0.51 6.65 -1.10
C ARG A 165 -0.21 5.52 -2.07
N ARG A 166 0.86 5.65 -2.85
CA ARG A 166 1.32 4.63 -3.79
C ARG A 166 2.13 3.52 -3.12
N ARG A 167 2.39 3.63 -1.81
CA ARG A 167 3.23 2.71 -1.03
C ARG A 167 4.59 2.50 -1.69
N VAL A 168 5.17 3.60 -2.20
CA VAL A 168 6.49 3.59 -2.84
C VAL A 168 7.53 3.21 -1.78
N PRO A 169 8.48 2.31 -2.09
CA PRO A 169 9.61 2.04 -1.22
C PRO A 169 10.42 3.33 -0.99
N ASP A 170 10.67 3.66 0.27
CA ASP A 170 11.36 4.90 0.68
C ASP A 170 10.67 6.19 0.19
N PRO A 171 9.48 6.52 0.72
CA PRO A 171 8.71 7.66 0.27
C PRO A 171 9.38 9.01 0.59
N PHE A 172 10.32 9.04 1.55
CA PHE A 172 11.02 10.23 2.03
C PHE A 172 12.23 10.62 1.17
N GLN A 173 12.69 9.75 0.28
CA GLN A 173 13.77 10.09 -0.64
C GLN A 173 13.32 11.21 -1.60
N VAL A 174 14.03 12.33 -1.65
CA VAL A 174 13.76 13.40 -2.63
C VAL A 174 14.40 13.04 -3.98
N PRO A 175 13.65 12.99 -5.08
CA PRO A 175 14.19 12.74 -6.43
C PRO A 175 15.24 13.76 -6.85
N ASP A 176 16.19 13.32 -7.67
CA ASP A 176 17.21 14.19 -8.24
C ASP A 176 16.58 15.31 -9.09
N ASP A 177 15.58 15.03 -9.92
CA ASP A 177 14.91 16.05 -10.76
C ASP A 177 14.22 17.15 -9.94
N LEU A 178 13.59 16.79 -8.81
CA LEU A 178 12.94 17.78 -7.94
C LEU A 178 13.97 18.60 -7.20
N ARG A 179 15.07 17.97 -6.78
CA ARG A 179 16.17 18.64 -6.11
C ARG A 179 16.86 19.65 -7.03
N ASP A 180 17.16 19.24 -8.26
CA ASP A 180 17.88 20.05 -9.25
C ASP A 180 17.04 21.25 -9.69
N ARG A 181 15.71 21.08 -9.84
CA ARG A 181 14.77 22.19 -10.11
C ARG A 181 14.80 23.29 -9.05
N HIS A 182 15.08 22.95 -7.81
CA HIS A 182 15.15 23.90 -6.69
C HIS A 182 16.59 24.27 -6.29
N GLY A 183 17.60 23.79 -7.05
CA GLY A 183 19.01 24.10 -6.80
C GLY A 183 19.53 23.59 -5.46
N LEU A 184 19.03 22.45 -4.97
CA LEU A 184 19.35 21.94 -3.63
C LEU A 184 20.42 20.84 -3.68
N THR A 185 21.20 20.70 -2.61
CA THR A 185 21.96 19.47 -2.35
C THR A 185 21.08 18.41 -1.69
N ARG A 186 21.56 17.15 -1.65
CA ARG A 186 20.84 16.05 -0.97
C ARG A 186 20.55 16.38 0.49
N THR A 187 21.55 16.89 1.20
CA THR A 187 21.45 17.24 2.61
C THR A 187 20.45 18.38 2.84
N GLU A 188 20.45 19.40 1.97
CA GLU A 188 19.50 20.51 2.05
C GLU A 188 18.07 20.06 1.75
N ALA A 189 17.88 19.21 0.75
CA ALA A 189 16.58 18.63 0.43
C ALA A 189 16.03 17.80 1.59
N SER A 190 16.86 16.96 2.22
CA SER A 190 16.46 16.19 3.42
C SER A 190 16.11 17.10 4.60
N ARG A 191 16.91 18.12 4.88
CA ARG A 191 16.64 19.10 5.95
C ARG A 191 15.33 19.84 5.68
N ARG A 192 15.14 20.33 4.45
CA ARG A 192 13.96 21.09 4.04
C ARG A 192 12.69 20.23 4.07
N MET A 193 12.77 18.96 3.65
CA MET A 193 11.69 17.99 3.83
C MET A 193 11.33 17.80 5.31
N GLY A 194 12.33 17.69 6.20
CA GLY A 194 12.13 17.59 7.64
C GLY A 194 11.41 18.82 8.23
N THR A 195 11.83 20.02 7.84
CA THR A 195 11.17 21.27 8.23
C THR A 195 9.73 21.33 7.72
N ALA A 196 9.51 21.02 6.44
CA ALA A 196 8.18 21.03 5.84
C ALA A 196 7.23 20.02 6.53
N LEU A 197 7.73 18.84 6.90
CA LEU A 197 6.98 17.84 7.68
C LEU A 197 6.60 18.34 9.07
N ALA A 198 7.54 18.98 9.77
CA ALA A 198 7.25 19.59 11.08
C ALA A 198 6.19 20.69 10.96
N SER A 199 6.32 21.56 9.94
CA SER A 199 5.34 22.61 9.66
C SER A 199 3.97 22.03 9.30
N LEU A 200 3.90 20.95 8.51
CA LEU A 200 2.65 20.28 8.18
C LEU A 200 1.98 19.68 9.42
N ARG A 201 2.77 19.00 10.27
CA ARG A 201 2.26 18.42 11.52
C ARG A 201 1.71 19.49 12.46
N ALA A 202 2.35 20.66 12.52
CA ALA A 202 1.88 21.80 13.32
C ALA A 202 0.62 22.45 12.72
N ALA A 203 0.58 22.65 11.40
CA ALA A 203 -0.51 23.34 10.72
C ALA A 203 -1.80 22.50 10.63
N ASN A 204 -1.67 21.19 10.41
CA ASN A 204 -2.81 20.27 10.38
C ASN A 204 -2.40 18.85 10.82
N PRO A 205 -2.44 18.56 12.13
CA PRO A 205 -2.12 17.24 12.68
C PRO A 205 -2.98 16.12 12.10
N GLY A 206 -4.27 16.38 11.83
CA GLY A 206 -5.19 15.38 11.28
C GLY A 206 -4.85 15.01 9.84
N PHE A 207 -4.53 15.99 8.98
CA PHE A 207 -4.06 15.73 7.62
C PHE A 207 -2.73 14.98 7.62
N PHE A 208 -1.82 15.37 8.51
CA PHE A 208 -0.54 14.67 8.70
C PHE A 208 -0.78 13.21 9.10
N ALA A 209 -1.59 12.95 10.13
CA ALA A 209 -1.91 11.60 10.60
C ALA A 209 -2.55 10.74 9.49
N ALA A 210 -3.52 11.28 8.75
CA ALA A 210 -4.23 10.53 7.72
C ALA A 210 -3.39 10.21 6.46
N ASN A 211 -2.35 10.99 6.17
CA ASN A 211 -1.54 10.82 4.94
C ASN A 211 -0.11 10.33 5.18
N ILE A 212 0.48 10.61 6.33
CA ILE A 212 1.90 10.45 6.63
C ILE A 212 2.12 9.69 7.94
N GLY A 213 1.29 9.94 8.96
CA GLY A 213 1.26 9.14 10.18
C GLY A 213 1.00 7.68 9.83
N GLU A 214 2.02 6.83 9.97
CA GLU A 214 1.87 5.40 9.73
C GLU A 214 1.19 4.71 10.92
N PRO A 215 0.57 3.56 10.64
CA PRO A 215 1.34 2.34 10.85
C PRO A 215 1.47 1.53 9.55
N VAL A 216 2.69 1.08 9.25
CA VAL A 216 2.95 -0.10 8.39
C VAL A 216 2.62 -1.36 9.19
N THR A 217 1.38 -1.46 9.62
CA THR A 217 0.62 -2.64 10.03
C THR A 217 -0.83 -2.15 10.09
N GLY A 218 -1.77 -2.95 9.61
CA GLY A 218 -3.16 -2.52 9.54
C GLY A 218 -3.72 -2.09 10.90
N HIS A 219 -4.77 -1.27 10.80
CA HIS A 219 -5.72 -0.85 11.84
C HIS A 219 -5.48 0.52 12.48
N GLY A 220 -6.53 1.33 12.45
CA GLY A 220 -6.89 2.32 13.47
C GLY A 220 -6.07 3.60 13.53
N VAL A 221 -6.72 4.71 13.17
CA VAL A 221 -6.34 6.05 13.63
C VAL A 221 -6.72 6.18 15.11
N GLU A 222 -5.92 6.86 15.93
CA GLU A 222 -6.39 7.24 17.27
C GLU A 222 -5.95 8.66 17.70
N ALA A 223 -6.94 9.37 18.24
CA ALA A 223 -6.89 10.32 19.35
C ALA A 223 -8.29 10.25 20.01
N PRO A 224 -8.52 10.56 21.29
CA PRO A 224 -7.68 10.60 22.49
C PRO A 224 -7.90 9.37 23.43
N VAL A 225 -7.05 9.24 24.47
CA VAL A 225 -6.90 8.09 25.38
C VAL A 225 -8.23 7.56 25.96
N ASP A 226 -8.60 6.34 25.53
CA ASP A 226 -9.69 5.51 26.05
C ASP A 226 -9.08 4.29 26.81
N PRO A 227 -9.58 3.89 28.00
CA PRO A 227 -9.09 2.73 28.74
C PRO A 227 -9.04 1.40 27.96
N GLN A 228 -9.76 1.28 26.84
CA GLN A 228 -9.61 0.14 25.91
C GLN A 228 -8.24 0.07 25.20
N GLU A 229 -7.47 1.18 25.11
CA GLU A 229 -6.10 1.20 24.58
C GLU A 229 -5.12 0.35 25.41
N SER A 230 -5.37 0.14 26.70
CA SER A 230 -4.52 -0.73 27.51
C SER A 230 -4.57 -2.17 26.99
N ILE A 231 -5.73 -2.60 26.51
CA ILE A 231 -5.98 -3.97 26.05
C ILE A 231 -5.41 -4.19 24.64
N THR A 232 -5.43 -3.16 23.78
CA THR A 232 -4.83 -3.23 22.42
C THR A 232 -3.30 -3.10 22.45
N LYS A 233 -2.73 -2.26 23.33
CA LYS A 233 -1.27 -2.23 23.59
C LYS A 233 -0.76 -3.57 24.13
N ASP A 234 -1.59 -4.28 24.90
CA ASP A 234 -1.27 -5.64 25.35
C ASP A 234 -1.32 -6.65 24.20
N ALA A 235 -2.30 -6.55 23.29
CA ALA A 235 -2.38 -7.41 22.11
C ALA A 235 -1.21 -7.19 21.11
N ASP A 236 -0.83 -5.94 20.85
CA ASP A 236 0.31 -5.61 20.00
C ASP A 236 1.65 -6.03 20.63
N ARG A 237 1.76 -5.87 21.94
CA ARG A 237 2.89 -6.37 22.74
C ARG A 237 2.97 -7.88 22.69
N ASP A 238 1.87 -8.60 22.84
CA ASP A 238 1.83 -10.06 22.78
C ASP A 238 2.13 -10.59 21.39
N GLN A 239 1.68 -9.91 20.33
CA GLN A 239 2.05 -10.24 18.96
C GLN A 239 3.54 -10.02 18.69
N ALA A 240 4.12 -8.90 19.15
CA ALA A 240 5.55 -8.63 19.04
C ALA A 240 6.37 -9.66 19.83
N ARG A 241 5.93 -10.01 21.05
CA ARG A 241 6.52 -11.07 21.87
C ARG A 241 6.44 -12.43 21.18
N ALA A 242 5.32 -12.78 20.57
CA ALA A 242 5.18 -14.04 19.83
C ALA A 242 6.11 -14.11 18.60
N ILE A 243 6.28 -13.01 17.88
CA ILE A 243 7.21 -12.94 16.74
C ILE A 243 8.66 -13.06 17.21
N LEU A 244 9.06 -12.34 18.27
CA LEU A 244 10.39 -12.44 18.85
C LEU A 244 10.64 -13.84 19.43
N ALA A 245 9.69 -14.43 20.14
CA ALA A 245 9.78 -15.80 20.62
C ALA A 245 9.97 -16.78 19.45
N ARG A 246 9.23 -16.65 18.33
CA ARG A 246 9.46 -17.50 17.15
C ARG A 246 10.86 -17.33 16.53
N LEU A 247 11.45 -16.14 16.63
CA LEU A 247 12.80 -15.86 16.14
C LEU A 247 13.89 -16.35 17.09
N LEU A 248 13.58 -16.50 18.38
CA LEU A 248 14.57 -16.74 19.44
C LEU A 248 14.49 -18.15 20.04
N THR A 249 13.31 -18.76 20.13
CA THR A 249 13.09 -20.05 20.79
C THR A 249 13.38 -21.23 19.87
N ALA A 250 14.02 -22.27 20.41
CA ALA A 250 14.27 -23.52 19.70
C ALA A 250 13.03 -24.43 19.74
N ARG A 251 12.87 -25.27 18.72
CA ARG A 251 11.95 -26.42 18.72
C ARG A 251 12.78 -27.71 18.82
N ALA A 252 12.24 -28.72 19.50
CA ALA A 252 12.88 -30.03 19.60
C ALA A 252 13.12 -30.61 18.19
N GLY A 253 14.35 -31.05 17.90
CA GLY A 253 14.71 -31.70 16.64
C GLY A 253 15.08 -30.76 15.48
N GLU A 254 15.37 -29.48 15.73
CA GLU A 254 15.67 -28.53 14.65
C GLU A 254 17.06 -28.69 13.99
N PRO A 255 17.17 -28.50 12.65
CA PRO A 255 18.44 -28.53 11.93
C PRO A 255 19.46 -27.48 12.40
N MET A 256 20.76 -27.84 12.41
CA MET A 256 21.87 -26.97 12.87
C MET A 256 21.92 -25.58 12.20
N ALA A 257 21.55 -25.48 10.91
CA ALA A 257 21.51 -24.20 10.19
C ALA A 257 20.49 -23.21 10.78
N CYS A 258 19.37 -23.71 11.30
CA CYS A 258 18.37 -22.90 12.00
C CYS A 258 18.90 -22.42 13.36
N ALA A 259 19.71 -23.22 14.04
CA ALA A 259 20.35 -22.84 15.31
C ALA A 259 21.41 -21.73 15.13
N ALA A 260 22.24 -21.81 14.10
CA ALA A 260 23.23 -20.77 13.77
C ALA A 260 22.54 -19.43 13.46
N ARG A 261 21.48 -19.45 12.63
CA ARG A 261 20.72 -18.26 12.26
C ARG A 261 20.06 -17.58 13.45
N ARG A 262 19.58 -18.34 14.45
CA ARG A 262 19.01 -17.77 15.68
C ARG A 262 20.05 -17.13 16.57
N ARG A 263 21.26 -17.70 16.67
CA ARG A 263 22.37 -17.05 17.39
C ARG A 263 22.68 -15.68 16.79
N SER A 264 22.70 -15.58 15.46
CA SER A 264 22.86 -14.30 14.77
C SER A 264 21.72 -13.32 15.09
N TYR A 265 20.46 -13.76 15.14
CA TYR A 265 19.35 -12.90 15.52
C TYR A 265 19.39 -12.47 17.00
N ARG A 266 19.79 -13.34 17.93
CA ARG A 266 20.02 -13.00 19.34
C ARG A 266 21.06 -11.90 19.48
N ALA A 267 22.20 -12.03 18.80
CA ALA A 267 23.27 -11.03 18.85
C ALA A 267 22.80 -9.65 18.36
N VAL A 268 22.00 -9.62 17.27
CA VAL A 268 21.44 -8.36 16.75
C VAL A 268 20.39 -7.78 17.70
N ILE A 269 19.51 -8.61 18.27
CA ILE A 269 18.48 -8.15 19.22
C ILE A 269 19.12 -7.64 20.52
N ALA A 270 20.15 -8.30 21.04
CA ALA A 270 20.91 -7.84 22.20
C ALA A 270 21.59 -6.48 21.94
N ALA A 271 22.17 -6.28 20.75
CA ALA A 271 22.74 -4.99 20.37
C ALA A 271 21.68 -3.88 20.30
N VAL A 272 20.48 -4.21 19.78
CA VAL A 272 19.32 -3.28 19.76
C VAL A 272 18.86 -2.94 21.18
N CYS A 273 18.74 -3.93 22.07
CA CYS A 273 18.33 -3.71 23.47
C CYS A 273 19.38 -2.88 24.23
N ALA A 274 20.66 -3.16 24.04
CA ALA A 274 21.76 -2.37 24.60
C ALA A 274 21.69 -0.90 24.17
N LEU A 275 21.45 -0.63 22.89
CA LEU A 275 21.26 0.73 22.40
C LEU A 275 20.01 1.40 23.00
N GLY A 276 18.89 0.66 23.11
CA GLY A 276 17.66 1.14 23.75
C GLY A 276 17.79 1.43 25.24
N ALA A 277 18.70 0.75 25.94
CA ALA A 277 19.05 0.97 27.35
C ALA A 277 20.14 2.03 27.54
N GLY A 278 20.53 2.77 26.48
CA GLY A 278 21.56 3.82 26.55
C GLY A 278 23.01 3.30 26.62
N ARG A 279 23.25 2.00 26.41
CA ARG A 279 24.60 1.42 26.33
C ARG A 279 25.16 1.62 24.92
N ARG A 280 26.49 1.74 24.81
CA ARG A 280 27.16 1.81 23.49
C ARG A 280 27.04 0.48 22.76
N ALA A 281 26.32 0.47 21.65
CA ALA A 281 26.22 -0.66 20.73
C ALA A 281 26.04 -0.16 19.29
N ASP A 282 26.50 -0.93 18.32
CA ASP A 282 26.22 -0.71 16.88
C ASP A 282 25.47 -1.93 16.31
N PRO A 283 24.13 -1.92 16.36
CA PRO A 283 23.34 -3.04 15.86
C PRO A 283 23.47 -3.24 14.35
N ILE A 284 23.84 -2.21 13.59
CA ILE A 284 24.02 -2.29 12.13
C ILE A 284 25.30 -3.04 11.83
N ALA A 285 26.42 -2.69 12.48
CA ALA A 285 27.66 -3.43 12.35
C ALA A 285 27.51 -4.89 12.80
N VAL A 286 26.77 -5.15 13.89
CA VAL A 286 26.46 -6.51 14.34
C VAL A 286 25.61 -7.25 13.29
N ALA A 287 24.61 -6.62 12.68
CA ALA A 287 23.82 -7.26 11.62
C ALA A 287 24.62 -7.52 10.33
N VAL A 288 25.59 -6.67 9.98
CA VAL A 288 26.51 -6.92 8.86
C VAL A 288 27.33 -8.17 9.14
N ARG A 289 27.94 -8.25 10.33
CA ARG A 289 28.83 -9.36 10.72
C ARG A 289 28.09 -10.69 10.91
N GLU A 290 26.98 -10.68 11.66
CA GLU A 290 26.31 -11.90 12.11
C GLU A 290 25.33 -12.47 11.07
N LEU A 291 24.77 -11.63 10.20
CA LEU A 291 23.79 -12.02 9.18
C LEU A 291 24.34 -11.96 7.76
N GLY A 292 25.59 -11.54 7.56
CA GLY A 292 26.23 -11.42 6.24
C GLY A 292 25.53 -10.43 5.31
N LEU A 293 24.90 -9.39 5.88
CA LEU A 293 24.13 -8.42 5.13
C LEU A 293 25.00 -7.24 4.67
N ILE A 294 24.74 -6.71 3.48
CA ILE A 294 25.30 -5.41 3.08
C ILE A 294 24.77 -4.30 4.01
N PRO A 295 25.53 -3.21 4.26
CA PRO A 295 25.21 -2.20 5.27
C PRO A 295 23.79 -1.60 5.15
N GLU A 296 23.33 -1.35 3.93
CA GLU A 296 21.98 -0.82 3.68
C GLU A 296 20.88 -1.83 4.06
N HIS A 297 21.12 -3.12 3.83
CA HIS A 297 20.20 -4.20 4.21
C HIS A 297 20.22 -4.45 5.71
N ALA A 298 21.39 -4.37 6.33
CA ALA A 298 21.56 -4.43 7.78
C ALA A 298 20.78 -3.30 8.47
N ALA A 299 20.92 -2.05 8.00
CA ALA A 299 20.18 -0.90 8.52
C ALA A 299 18.65 -1.10 8.43
N ARG A 300 18.14 -1.58 7.29
CA ARG A 300 16.72 -1.89 7.12
C ARG A 300 16.24 -2.99 8.07
N ARG A 301 17.04 -4.04 8.27
CA ARG A 301 16.70 -5.17 9.13
C ARG A 301 16.72 -4.77 10.61
N VAL A 302 17.73 -4.00 11.03
CA VAL A 302 17.86 -3.48 12.39
C VAL A 302 16.68 -2.58 12.74
N ARG A 303 16.26 -1.67 11.86
CA ARG A 303 15.09 -0.80 12.11
C ARG A 303 13.81 -1.61 12.38
N ARG A 304 13.59 -2.70 11.65
CA ARG A 304 12.44 -3.59 11.86
C ARG A 304 12.53 -4.35 13.19
N LEU A 305 13.72 -4.81 13.56
CA LEU A 305 13.94 -5.49 14.85
C LEU A 305 13.81 -4.52 16.02
N ALA A 306 14.30 -3.29 15.89
CA ALA A 306 14.14 -2.22 16.88
C ALA A 306 12.67 -1.88 17.14
N PHE A 307 11.85 -1.83 16.09
CA PHE A 307 10.40 -1.66 16.25
C PHE A 307 9.75 -2.82 17.03
N LEU A 308 10.11 -4.07 16.72
CA LEU A 308 9.60 -5.24 17.43
C LEU A 308 10.06 -5.30 18.90
N VAL A 309 11.31 -4.93 19.18
CA VAL A 309 11.86 -4.84 20.54
C VAL A 309 11.16 -3.75 21.35
N ALA A 310 10.92 -2.58 20.76
CA ALA A 310 10.20 -1.50 21.41
C ALA A 310 8.74 -1.88 21.71
N ALA A 311 8.06 -2.56 20.78
CA ALA A 311 6.68 -3.02 20.96
C ALA A 311 6.55 -4.15 22.01
N ALA A 312 7.51 -5.08 22.06
CA ALA A 312 7.51 -6.18 23.02
C ALA A 312 7.94 -5.77 24.45
N GLY A 313 8.63 -4.63 24.57
CA GLY A 313 9.31 -4.16 25.77
C GLY A 313 10.79 -4.52 25.75
N VAL A 314 11.67 -3.51 25.88
CA VAL A 314 13.14 -3.67 25.81
C VAL A 314 13.65 -4.66 26.86
N GLU A 315 13.16 -4.56 28.10
CA GLU A 315 13.57 -5.45 29.20
C GLU A 315 13.18 -6.91 28.95
N TRP A 316 11.97 -7.14 28.42
CA TRP A 316 11.50 -8.49 28.06
C TRP A 316 12.31 -9.09 26.91
N ALA A 317 12.65 -8.26 25.91
CA ALA A 317 13.45 -8.70 24.77
C ALA A 317 14.92 -8.95 25.14
N ASP A 318 15.49 -8.16 26.06
CA ASP A 318 16.85 -8.36 26.60
C ASP A 318 16.93 -9.71 27.33
N GLN A 319 15.97 -9.99 28.23
CA GLN A 319 15.85 -11.27 28.93
C GLN A 319 15.74 -12.45 27.95
N MET A 320 14.87 -12.35 26.94
CA MET A 320 14.69 -13.39 25.92
C MET A 320 15.92 -13.61 25.02
N ALA A 321 16.73 -12.57 24.80
CA ALA A 321 17.98 -12.69 24.06
C ALA A 321 19.08 -13.36 24.89
N GLU A 322 19.04 -13.22 26.22
CA GLU A 322 19.94 -13.85 27.19
C GLU A 322 19.59 -15.32 27.49
N VAL A 323 18.32 -15.75 27.31
CA VAL A 323 17.93 -17.16 27.49
C VAL A 323 18.70 -18.05 26.51
N THR A 324 19.75 -18.67 27.02
CA THR A 324 20.47 -19.78 26.40
C THR A 324 19.61 -21.04 26.56
N PRO A 325 19.30 -21.80 25.50
CA PRO A 325 18.54 -23.03 25.67
C PRO A 325 19.33 -23.97 26.59
N ALA A 326 18.76 -24.29 27.74
CA ALA A 326 19.25 -25.35 28.60
C ALA A 326 19.23 -26.67 27.79
N GLY A 327 20.40 -27.28 27.62
CA GLY A 327 20.53 -28.66 27.14
C GLY A 327 21.13 -28.83 25.74
N VAL A 328 22.46 -28.76 25.64
CA VAL A 328 23.28 -29.91 25.22
C VAL A 328 24.50 -29.90 26.14
N GLY A 329 24.38 -30.58 27.28
CA GLY A 329 25.53 -31.02 28.05
C GLY A 329 26.25 -32.14 27.28
N ALA A 330 27.57 -32.19 27.46
CA ALA A 330 28.36 -33.38 27.21
C ALA A 330 27.80 -34.61 27.93
#